data_AF-A0A9E1H2A5-F1
#
_entry.id   AF-A0A9E1H2A5-F1
#
_cell.length_a   1.000
_cell.length_b   1.000
_cell.length_c   1.000
_cell.angle_alpha   90.00
_cell.angle_beta   90.00
_cell.angle_gamma   90.00
#
_symmetry.space_group_name_H-M   'P 1'
#
loop_
_entity.id
_entity.type
_entity.pdbx_description
1 polymer ?
#
loop_
_entity_poly.entity_id
_entity_poly.type
_entity_poly.pdbx_seq_one_letter_code
_entity_poly.pdbx_strand_id
1 'polypeptide(L)'
;MRKKIIFFIMLGFFMGCLEIGCGRNTAPKDDSENVSPMDHSQIASGEIYEIKDSGITTFFEHTFTDTELQRWNDIYSQSVSKTLDGVIDNTQIKYMVFLYDADGNGLEHYIMDTSGELFDGHAEGQHIQNKEISKLIQEIIKQQ
;
A
#
# COMPACT_ATOMS: atom_id res chain seq x y z
N MET A 1 -35.37 -2.37 -23.66
CA MET A 1 -36.08 -1.20 -23.09
C MET A 1 -35.12 -0.43 -22.20
N ARG A 2 -34.65 0.73 -22.66
CA ARG A 2 -33.65 1.56 -21.95
C ARG A 2 -34.40 2.53 -21.02
N LYS A 3 -34.28 2.37 -19.70
CA LYS A 3 -34.79 3.36 -18.72
C LYS A 3 -33.65 4.31 -18.36
N LYS A 4 -33.76 5.56 -18.81
CA LYS A 4 -32.91 6.67 -18.39
C LYS A 4 -33.43 7.16 -17.03
N ILE A 5 -32.59 7.13 -16.00
CA ILE A 5 -32.88 7.76 -14.71
C ILE A 5 -32.12 9.08 -14.69
N ILE A 6 -32.90 10.18 -14.73
CA ILE A 6 -32.43 11.55 -14.55
C ILE A 6 -32.59 11.84 -13.06
N PHE A 7 -31.49 12.11 -12.36
CA PHE A 7 -31.53 12.55 -10.96
C PHE A 7 -31.22 14.05 -10.88
N PHE A 8 -32.16 14.78 -10.29
CA PHE A 8 -32.19 16.23 -10.17
C PHE A 8 -31.14 16.75 -9.18
N ILE A 9 -30.40 17.78 -9.59
CA ILE A 9 -29.54 18.60 -8.74
C ILE A 9 -30.43 19.59 -7.99
N MET A 10 -30.51 19.47 -6.67
CA MET A 10 -31.11 20.48 -5.78
C MET A 10 -29.99 21.30 -5.13
N LEU A 11 -29.79 22.52 -5.64
CA LEU A 11 -29.07 23.58 -4.95
C LEU A 11 -29.89 24.02 -3.72
N GLY A 12 -29.37 23.74 -2.52
CA GLY A 12 -29.86 24.31 -1.27
C GLY A 12 -28.88 25.34 -0.73
N PHE A 13 -29.10 26.61 -1.08
CA PHE A 13 -28.54 27.76 -0.38
C PHE A 13 -29.11 27.80 1.05
N PHE A 14 -28.28 27.66 2.08
CA PHE A 14 -28.59 28.17 3.41
C PHE A 14 -27.46 29.10 3.86
N MET A 15 -27.73 30.37 3.67
CA MET A 15 -26.97 31.52 4.12
C MET A 15 -27.47 31.87 5.53
N GLY A 16 -26.61 31.66 6.53
CA GLY A 16 -26.80 32.13 7.90
C GLY A 16 -25.52 32.79 8.38
N CYS A 17 -25.50 34.12 8.39
CA CYS A 17 -24.44 34.94 8.96
C CYS A 17 -24.65 35.17 10.47
N LEU A 18 -23.61 35.75 11.09
CA LEU A 18 -23.49 36.36 12.43
C LEU A 18 -23.16 35.43 13.61
N GLU A 19 -22.20 35.72 14.51
CA GLU A 19 -21.09 36.69 14.53
C GLU A 19 -20.24 36.46 15.81
N ILE A 20 -19.01 37.03 15.78
CA ILE A 20 -18.15 37.46 16.90
C ILE A 20 -17.25 36.42 17.60
N GLY A 21 -15.95 36.68 17.47
CA GLY A 21 -14.89 36.17 18.34
C GLY A 21 -13.50 36.65 17.90
N CYS A 22 -13.17 37.94 18.12
CA CYS A 22 -11.79 38.41 18.07
C CYS A 22 -10.95 37.70 19.13
N GLY A 23 -9.92 36.97 18.71
CA GLY A 23 -9.02 36.26 19.62
C GLY A 23 -7.76 35.78 18.92
N ARG A 24 -6.76 36.66 18.94
CA ARG A 24 -5.35 36.47 18.61
C ARG A 24 -4.82 35.05 18.97
N ASN A 25 -4.33 34.33 17.97
CA ASN A 25 -3.12 33.47 17.98
C ASN A 25 -2.99 32.82 16.60
N THR A 26 -2.17 33.40 15.72
CA THR A 26 -1.64 32.68 14.55
C THR A 26 -0.65 31.64 15.04
N ALA A 27 -1.15 30.49 15.47
CA ALA A 27 -0.37 29.26 15.41
C ALA A 27 -0.28 28.87 13.93
N PRO A 28 0.90 28.46 13.42
CA PRO A 28 0.95 27.81 12.11
C PRO A 28 -0.02 26.64 12.18
N LYS A 29 -0.98 26.58 11.25
CA LYS A 29 -1.67 25.31 11.00
C LYS A 29 -0.55 24.38 10.55
N ASP A 30 -0.19 23.49 11.46
CA ASP A 30 0.59 22.31 11.17
C ASP A 30 -0.14 21.64 10.00
N ASP A 31 0.45 21.72 8.82
CA ASP A 31 0.10 20.88 7.68
C ASP A 31 0.55 19.46 8.06
N SER A 32 -0.10 18.90 9.08
CA SER A 32 -0.12 17.49 9.34
C SER A 32 -0.66 16.89 8.06
N GLU A 33 0.24 16.41 7.21
CA GLU A 33 -0.03 15.42 6.18
C GLU A 33 -1.13 14.51 6.75
N ASN A 34 -2.22 14.35 6.01
CA ASN A 34 -3.29 13.43 6.38
C ASN A 34 -2.71 12.01 6.28
N VAL A 35 -1.90 11.63 7.26
CA VAL A 35 -1.35 10.29 7.42
C VAL A 35 -2.51 9.49 7.99
N SER A 36 -3.27 8.85 7.11
CA SER A 36 -4.21 7.84 7.55
C SER A 36 -3.38 6.73 8.21
N PRO A 37 -3.59 6.42 9.50
CA PRO A 37 -2.97 5.24 10.09
C PRO A 37 -3.43 4.03 9.28
N MET A 38 -2.48 3.29 8.72
CA MET A 38 -2.75 2.02 8.07
C MET A 38 -3.37 1.09 9.12
N ASP A 39 -4.47 0.41 8.79
CA ASP A 39 -5.05 -0.60 9.69
C ASP A 39 -4.05 -1.77 9.78
N HIS A 40 -3.21 -1.76 10.82
CA HIS A 40 -2.15 -2.73 11.04
C HIS A 40 -2.72 -4.08 11.54
N SER A 41 -3.66 -4.66 10.79
CA SER A 41 -4.01 -6.06 10.98
C SER A 41 -2.72 -6.89 10.90
N GLN A 42 -2.43 -7.67 11.95
CA GLN A 42 -1.19 -8.42 12.05
C GLN A 42 -1.12 -9.43 10.89
N ILE A 43 -0.03 -9.38 10.14
CA ILE A 43 0.21 -10.32 9.04
C ILE A 43 0.59 -11.66 9.66
N ALA A 44 -0.16 -12.70 9.31
CA ALA A 44 -0.02 -14.04 9.89
C ALA A 44 0.67 -15.02 8.94
N SER A 45 0.64 -14.76 7.64
CA SER A 45 1.34 -15.57 6.64
C SER A 45 1.61 -14.77 5.37
N GLY A 46 2.49 -15.29 4.51
CA GLY A 46 2.78 -14.68 3.22
C GLY A 46 3.59 -15.58 2.31
N GLU A 47 3.63 -15.21 1.03
CA GLU A 47 4.28 -15.95 -0.04
C GLU A 47 5.00 -15.00 -1.00
N ILE A 48 6.17 -15.40 -1.50
CA ILE A 48 6.93 -14.69 -2.53
C ILE A 48 7.01 -15.57 -3.78
N TYR A 49 6.66 -14.99 -4.92
CA TYR A 49 6.72 -15.64 -6.23
C TYR A 49 7.65 -14.89 -7.16
N GLU A 50 8.59 -15.58 -7.80
CA GLU A 50 9.40 -15.01 -8.89
C GLU A 50 8.68 -15.16 -10.25
N ILE A 51 8.51 -14.02 -10.93
CA ILE A 51 7.98 -13.97 -12.31
C ILE A 51 9.14 -14.05 -13.30
N LYS A 52 9.02 -14.93 -14.30
CA LYS A 52 9.91 -14.93 -15.48
C LYS A 52 9.15 -14.47 -16.72
N ASP A 53 9.92 -13.93 -17.67
CA ASP A 53 9.43 -13.51 -18.99
C ASP A 53 8.48 -14.56 -19.57
N SER A 54 7.35 -14.11 -20.13
CA SER A 54 6.30 -14.89 -20.81
C SER A 54 5.20 -15.56 -19.95
N GLY A 55 4.98 -15.12 -18.71
CA GLY A 55 3.79 -15.55 -17.95
C GLY A 55 3.88 -16.97 -17.36
N ILE A 56 5.09 -17.54 -17.35
CA ILE A 56 5.39 -18.73 -16.53
C ILE A 56 5.64 -18.22 -15.12
N THR A 57 4.73 -18.60 -14.22
CA THR A 57 4.45 -17.88 -12.97
C THR A 57 5.36 -18.24 -11.80
N THR A 58 6.18 -19.29 -11.89
CA THR A 58 6.93 -19.76 -10.70
C THR A 58 8.22 -20.49 -11.05
N PHE A 59 9.36 -19.83 -10.83
CA PHE A 59 10.65 -20.51 -10.64
C PHE A 59 11.04 -20.61 -9.16
N PHE A 60 10.54 -19.67 -8.36
CA PHE A 60 10.79 -19.57 -6.94
C PHE A 60 9.47 -19.29 -6.24
N GLU A 61 9.22 -20.05 -5.18
CA GLU A 61 8.11 -19.90 -4.25
C GLU A 61 8.70 -19.99 -2.85
N HIS A 62 8.46 -18.98 -2.02
CA HIS A 62 8.88 -18.96 -0.62
C HIS A 62 7.72 -18.59 0.28
N THR A 63 7.37 -19.50 1.19
CA THR A 63 6.47 -19.21 2.30
C THR A 63 7.27 -18.57 3.43
N PHE A 64 6.80 -17.43 3.92
CA PHE A 64 7.47 -16.75 5.02
C PHE A 64 7.52 -17.63 6.28
N THR A 65 8.66 -17.64 6.94
CA THR A 65 8.85 -18.21 8.28
C THR A 65 8.31 -17.28 9.36
N ASP A 66 8.05 -17.81 10.56
CA ASP A 66 7.62 -17.01 11.73
C ASP A 66 8.59 -15.85 12.03
N THR A 67 9.89 -16.07 11.85
CA THR A 67 10.91 -15.04 12.08
C THR A 67 10.84 -13.94 11.02
N GLU A 68 10.62 -14.29 9.76
CA GLU A 68 10.47 -13.32 8.68
C GLU A 68 9.17 -12.51 8.82
N LEU A 69 8.08 -13.15 9.23
CA LEU A 69 6.81 -12.49 9.53
C LEU A 69 6.91 -11.55 10.73
N GLN A 70 7.62 -11.94 11.78
CA GLN A 70 7.85 -11.04 12.92
C GLN A 70 8.63 -9.81 12.47
N ARG A 71 9.72 -9.98 11.73
CA ARG A 71 10.51 -8.87 11.17
C ARG A 71 9.67 -7.99 10.27
N TRP A 72 8.81 -8.57 9.43
CA TRP A 72 7.90 -7.80 8.58
C TRP A 72 6.95 -6.95 9.42
N ASN A 73 6.24 -7.54 10.38
CA ASN A 73 5.29 -6.83 11.25
C ASN A 73 5.97 -5.72 12.06
N ASP A 74 7.20 -5.96 12.54
CA ASP A 74 7.99 -4.96 13.26
C ASP A 74 8.29 -3.74 12.39
N ILE A 75 8.71 -3.96 11.13
CA ILE A 75 8.97 -2.88 10.18
C ILE A 75 7.66 -2.17 9.83
N TYR A 76 6.62 -2.92 9.49
CA TYR A 76 5.34 -2.40 9.01
C TYR A 76 4.64 -1.53 10.05
N SER A 77 4.65 -1.94 11.32
CA SER A 77 4.10 -1.17 12.45
C SER A 77 4.83 0.14 12.74
N GLN A 78 6.08 0.26 12.30
CA GLN A 78 6.92 1.45 12.51
C GLN A 78 7.02 2.33 11.26
N SER A 79 6.64 1.79 10.10
CA SER A 79 6.82 2.46 8.82
C SER A 79 5.69 3.44 8.52
N VAL A 80 6.06 4.65 8.08
CA VAL A 80 5.17 5.53 7.32
C VAL A 80 5.48 5.27 5.85
N SER A 81 4.62 4.49 5.18
CA SER A 81 4.75 4.32 3.74
C SER A 81 4.41 5.65 3.05
N LYS A 82 5.32 6.13 2.20
CA LYS A 82 5.03 7.23 1.29
C LYS A 82 4.88 6.68 -0.11
N THR A 83 3.73 6.97 -0.71
CA THR A 83 3.50 6.74 -2.13
C THR A 83 4.25 7.82 -2.92
N LEU A 84 5.01 7.41 -3.93
CA LEU A 84 5.69 8.32 -4.85
C LEU A 84 5.01 8.30 -6.22
N ASP A 85 5.14 9.40 -6.96
CA ASP A 85 4.75 9.44 -8.37
C ASP A 85 5.57 8.39 -9.15
N GLY A 86 4.87 7.42 -9.74
CA GLY A 86 5.49 6.33 -10.50
C GLY A 86 4.59 5.11 -10.51
N VAL A 87 4.32 4.59 -11.71
CA VAL A 87 3.63 3.32 -11.92
C VAL A 87 4.66 2.32 -12.41
N ILE A 88 4.59 1.10 -11.89
CA ILE A 88 5.46 0.02 -12.33
C ILE A 88 5.29 -0.28 -13.83
N ASP A 89 6.40 -0.49 -14.53
CA ASP A 89 6.37 -1.11 -15.86
C ASP A 89 6.18 -2.61 -15.68
N ASN A 90 5.05 -3.15 -16.14
CA ASN A 90 4.70 -4.57 -16.00
C ASN A 90 5.74 -5.52 -16.61
N THR A 91 6.60 -5.04 -17.51
CA THR A 91 7.71 -5.83 -18.07
C THR A 91 8.92 -5.93 -17.13
N GLN A 92 8.97 -5.11 -16.09
CA GLN A 92 10.03 -5.05 -15.09
C GLN A 92 9.68 -5.80 -13.80
N ILE A 93 8.49 -6.39 -13.71
CA ILE A 93 8.09 -7.14 -12.52
C ILE A 93 8.98 -8.37 -12.36
N LYS A 94 9.60 -8.51 -11.19
CA LYS A 94 10.46 -9.65 -10.87
C LYS A 94 9.88 -10.55 -9.79
N TYR A 95 9.31 -9.96 -8.73
CA TYR A 95 8.70 -10.73 -7.65
C TYR A 95 7.32 -10.18 -7.30
N MET A 96 6.42 -11.07 -6.92
CA MET A 96 5.14 -10.76 -6.27
C MET A 96 5.18 -11.27 -4.83
N VAL A 97 4.66 -10.46 -3.91
CA VAL A 97 4.54 -10.79 -2.50
C VAL A 97 3.08 -10.72 -2.12
N PHE A 98 2.53 -11.80 -1.59
CA PHE A 98 1.15 -11.85 -1.07
C PHE A 98 1.18 -12.04 0.43
N LEU A 99 0.34 -11.30 1.16
CA LEU A 99 0.29 -11.32 2.62
C LEU A 99 -1.15 -11.55 3.07
N TYR A 100 -1.31 -12.38 4.09
CA TYR A 100 -2.61 -12.80 4.58
C TYR A 100 -2.76 -12.61 6.09
N ASP A 101 -3.98 -12.37 6.53
CA ASP A 101 -4.35 -12.38 7.96
C ASP A 101 -4.41 -13.81 8.51
N ALA A 102 -4.74 -13.93 9.80
CA ALA A 102 -4.85 -15.22 10.50
C ALA A 102 -5.99 -16.11 9.99
N ASP A 103 -6.98 -15.53 9.32
CA ASP A 103 -8.12 -16.24 8.73
C ASP A 103 -7.84 -16.65 7.26
N GLY A 104 -6.68 -16.25 6.71
CA GLY A 104 -6.27 -16.51 5.33
C GLY A 104 -6.82 -15.52 4.31
N ASN A 105 -7.38 -14.39 4.74
CA ASN A 105 -7.80 -13.33 3.82
C ASN A 105 -6.57 -12.53 3.35
N GLY A 106 -6.53 -12.18 2.06
CA GLY A 106 -5.49 -11.32 1.52
C GLY A 106 -5.59 -9.92 2.12
N LEU A 107 -4.54 -9.48 2.81
CA LEU A 107 -4.44 -8.15 3.39
C LEU A 107 -3.81 -7.19 2.39
N GLU A 108 -2.65 -7.58 1.86
CA GLU A 108 -1.80 -6.72 1.05
C GLU A 108 -1.10 -7.56 -0.01
N HIS A 109 -0.73 -6.91 -1.11
CA HIS A 109 0.19 -7.50 -2.05
C HIS A 109 1.14 -6.45 -2.61
N TYR A 110 2.39 -6.85 -2.78
CA TYR A 110 3.45 -5.98 -3.25
C TYR A 110 4.11 -6.57 -4.48
N ILE A 111 4.65 -5.69 -5.30
CA ILE A 111 5.44 -6.06 -6.45
C ILE A 111 6.85 -5.50 -6.26
N MET A 112 7.86 -6.32 -6.50
CA MET A 112 9.24 -5.89 -6.59
C MET A 112 9.73 -5.98 -8.03
N ASP A 113 10.26 -4.87 -8.54
CA ASP A 113 10.80 -4.85 -9.89
C ASP A 113 12.22 -5.45 -9.95
N THR A 114 12.79 -5.54 -11.16
CA THR A 114 14.15 -6.05 -11.37
C THR A 114 15.25 -5.23 -10.69
N SER A 115 14.97 -3.97 -10.33
CA SER A 115 15.90 -3.09 -9.63
C SER A 115 15.80 -3.21 -8.10
N GLY A 116 14.75 -3.87 -7.60
CA GLY A 116 14.49 -4.07 -6.19
C GLY A 116 13.62 -2.98 -5.55
N GLU A 117 13.07 -2.07 -6.34
CA GLU A 117 12.10 -1.08 -5.87
C GLU A 117 10.75 -1.76 -5.62
N LEU A 118 10.01 -1.26 -4.62
CA LEU A 118 8.78 -1.89 -4.11
C LEU A 118 7.56 -1.08 -4.52
N PHE A 119 6.56 -1.74 -5.06
CA PHE A 119 5.32 -1.11 -5.52
C PHE A 119 4.13 -1.78 -4.85
N ASP A 120 3.06 -1.01 -4.67
CA ASP A 120 1.75 -1.55 -4.40
C ASP A 120 1.36 -2.49 -5.54
N GLY A 121 0.86 -3.69 -5.23
CA GLY A 121 0.46 -4.62 -6.25
C GLY A 121 -0.88 -4.30 -6.91
N HIS A 122 -1.70 -3.41 -6.33
CA HIS A 122 -3.01 -3.05 -6.88
C HIS A 122 -2.90 -2.54 -8.33
N ALA A 123 -4.03 -2.43 -9.04
CA ALA A 123 -4.07 -2.09 -10.46
C ALA A 123 -3.31 -0.79 -10.84
N GLU A 124 -3.09 0.10 -9.88
CA GLU A 124 -2.36 1.36 -10.06
C GLU A 124 -0.84 1.23 -9.86
N GLY A 125 -0.35 0.14 -9.26
CA GLY A 125 1.07 -0.20 -9.25
C GLY A 125 1.97 0.86 -8.62
N GLN A 126 1.49 1.55 -7.57
CA GLN A 126 2.11 2.78 -7.09
C GLN A 126 3.43 2.52 -6.38
N HIS A 127 4.44 3.36 -6.62
CA HIS A 127 5.74 3.20 -5.96
C HIS A 127 5.65 3.46 -4.45
N ILE A 128 6.13 2.49 -3.65
CA ILE A 128 6.13 2.54 -2.18
C ILE A 128 7.55 2.73 -1.68
N GLN A 129 7.79 3.86 -1.01
CA GLN A 129 9.08 4.09 -0.36
C GLN A 129 9.16 3.38 1.01
N ASN A 130 9.39 2.06 1.00
CA ASN A 130 9.70 1.28 2.20
C ASN A 130 10.96 0.44 2.01
N LYS A 131 12.12 1.08 2.24
CA LYS A 131 13.45 0.47 2.02
C LYS A 131 13.73 -0.71 2.95
N GLU A 132 13.12 -0.75 4.13
CA GLU A 132 13.34 -1.84 5.08
C GLU A 132 12.60 -3.10 4.66
N ILE A 133 11.35 -2.98 4.20
CA ILE A 133 10.61 -4.09 3.60
C ILE A 133 11.29 -4.58 2.31
N SER A 134 11.70 -3.68 1.42
CA SER A 134 12.43 -4.06 0.20
C SER A 134 13.71 -4.85 0.54
N LYS A 135 14.49 -4.40 1.53
CA LYS A 135 15.68 -5.14 1.99
C LYS A 135 15.34 -6.50 2.57
N LEU A 136 14.30 -6.60 3.40
CA LEU A 136 13.86 -7.88 3.96
C LEU A 136 13.52 -8.88 2.85
N ILE A 137 12.74 -8.48 1.85
CA ILE A 137 12.40 -9.32 0.70
C ILE A 137 13.66 -9.78 -0.03
N GLN A 138 14.60 -8.86 -0.31
CA GLN A 138 15.86 -9.22 -0.96
C GLN A 138 16.75 -10.15 -0.12
N GLU A 139 16.75 -10.02 1.21
CA GLU A 139 17.46 -10.93 2.11
C GLU A 139 16.88 -12.34 2.07
N ILE A 140 15.55 -12.47 2.06
CA ILE A 140 14.84 -13.76 1.96
C ILE A 140 15.20 -14.44 0.64
N ILE A 141 15.10 -13.70 -0.47
CA ILE A 141 15.39 -14.22 -1.82
C ILE A 141 16.84 -14.71 -1.94
N LYS A 142 17.82 -14.03 -1.31
CA LYS A 142 19.25 -14.38 -1.40
C LYS A 142 19.65 -15.60 -0.56
N GLN A 143 18.81 -16.05 0.36
CA GLN A 143 19.11 -17.21 1.22
C GLN A 143 18.84 -18.56 0.54
N GLN A 144 18.31 -18.53 -0.68
CA GLN A 144 17.82 -19.68 -1.45
C GLN A 144 18.78 -19.95 -2.62
#